data_AF-A0A7S1CJ08-F1
#
_entry.id   AF-A0A7S1CJ08-F1
#
_cell.length_a   1.000
_cell.length_b   1.000
_cell.length_c   1.000
_cell.angle_alpha   90.00
_cell.angle_beta   90.00
_cell.angle_gamma   90.00
#
_symmetry.space_group_name_H-M   'P 1'
#
loop_
_entity.id
_entity.type
_entity.pdbx_description
1 polymer ?
#
loop_
_entity_poly.entity_id
_entity_poly.type
_entity_poly.pdbx_seq_one_letter_code
_entity_poly.pdbx_strand_id
1 'polypeptide(L)'
;AHRLYKSAKLWSLYLDLEESLGTLETTRAAYDAAIELKVATPQMLLNYAALLEERRYFEEAFRVYERGVAIFSFPHVRDIWLAYLSKFTARYGGKKLERARDLYEQACAAVPVGSDDAKTFFLRYAALEEEHGLLRHAMSVYDRATRAVAPGDRYAVYLQYLQRAEEAYGATHTRPIFEAAIEAGLPGPQTAQLCLKYAAMERALGEVDRARAILVHASQFCDPRVSNKFWEQWREFELAHGNPETFKDMMRIRHSVEAQFSQATFVAGGDAGGG
;
A
#
# COMPACT_ATOMS: atom_id res chain seq x y z
N ALA A 1 -20.51 -29.84 -33.30
CA ALA A 1 -20.83 -28.40 -33.22
C ALA A 1 -20.88 -27.82 -31.78
N HIS A 2 -20.30 -28.47 -30.76
CA HIS A 2 -20.63 -28.18 -29.34
C HIS A 2 -19.75 -27.17 -28.57
N ARG A 3 -18.94 -26.32 -29.24
CA ARG A 3 -18.08 -25.33 -28.53
C ARG A 3 -18.05 -23.92 -29.14
N LEU A 4 -18.76 -23.65 -30.23
CA LEU A 4 -18.74 -22.35 -30.93
C LEU A 4 -19.35 -21.21 -30.09
N TYR A 5 -20.46 -21.48 -29.40
CA TYR A 5 -21.12 -20.51 -28.50
C TYR A 5 -20.29 -20.14 -27.26
N LYS A 6 -19.16 -20.83 -27.00
CA LYS A 6 -18.23 -20.53 -25.90
C LYS A 6 -16.96 -19.81 -26.36
N SER A 7 -16.83 -19.48 -27.65
CA SER A 7 -15.64 -18.80 -28.14
C SER A 7 -15.69 -17.31 -27.81
N ALA A 8 -14.78 -16.87 -26.94
CA ALA A 8 -14.65 -15.46 -26.56
C ALA A 8 -14.39 -14.52 -27.76
N LYS A 9 -13.72 -15.01 -28.82
CA LYS A 9 -13.46 -14.22 -30.03
C LYS A 9 -14.70 -13.96 -30.89
N LEU A 10 -15.63 -14.92 -30.91
CA LEU A 10 -16.90 -14.75 -31.60
C LEU A 10 -17.81 -13.81 -30.82
N TRP A 11 -17.80 -13.91 -29.50
CA TRP A 11 -18.50 -12.97 -28.63
C TRP A 11 -17.92 -11.56 -28.70
N SER A 12 -16.58 -11.37 -28.76
CA SER A 12 -16.02 -10.02 -28.94
C SER A 12 -16.46 -9.40 -30.25
N LEU A 13 -16.37 -10.16 -31.36
CA LEU A 13 -16.81 -9.67 -32.66
C LEU A 13 -18.32 -9.36 -32.68
N TYR A 14 -19.14 -10.20 -32.03
CA TYR A 14 -20.58 -9.97 -31.93
C TYR A 14 -20.90 -8.72 -31.10
N LEU A 15 -20.19 -8.51 -29.99
CA LEU A 15 -20.36 -7.33 -29.13
C LEU A 15 -19.90 -6.05 -29.84
N ASP A 16 -18.77 -6.07 -30.55
CA ASP A 16 -18.27 -4.93 -31.35
C ASP A 16 -19.27 -4.55 -32.47
N LEU A 17 -19.92 -5.57 -33.06
CA LEU A 17 -20.91 -5.38 -34.11
C LEU A 17 -22.23 -4.84 -33.56
N GLU A 18 -22.68 -5.32 -32.40
CA GLU A 18 -23.82 -4.76 -31.66
C GLU A 18 -23.52 -3.33 -31.15
N GLU A 19 -22.29 -3.03 -30.77
CA GLU A 19 -21.91 -1.68 -30.32
C GLU A 19 -21.97 -0.65 -31.46
N SER A 20 -21.64 -1.07 -32.68
CA SER A 20 -21.66 -0.21 -33.87
C SER A 20 -23.02 -0.14 -34.59
N LEU A 21 -23.81 -1.21 -34.59
CA LEU A 21 -25.07 -1.31 -35.35
C LEU A 21 -26.33 -1.43 -34.47
N GLY A 22 -26.19 -1.79 -33.20
CA GLY A 22 -27.27 -2.20 -32.33
C GLY A 22 -27.97 -1.07 -31.57
N THR A 23 -29.15 -1.38 -31.04
CA THR A 23 -29.89 -0.51 -30.13
C THR A 23 -29.44 -0.73 -28.68
N LEU A 24 -29.72 0.23 -27.79
CA LEU A 24 -29.39 0.15 -26.36
C LEU A 24 -29.85 -1.15 -25.68
N GLU A 25 -31.00 -1.67 -26.08
CA GLU A 25 -31.60 -2.86 -25.47
C GLU A 25 -30.95 -4.14 -26.00
N THR A 26 -30.64 -4.20 -27.31
CA THR A 26 -29.98 -5.37 -27.91
C THR A 26 -28.54 -5.50 -27.43
N THR A 27 -27.80 -4.38 -27.30
CA THR A 27 -26.45 -4.41 -26.74
C THR A 27 -26.44 -4.91 -25.30
N ARG A 28 -27.37 -4.44 -24.46
CA ARG A 28 -27.52 -4.91 -23.07
C ARG A 28 -27.80 -6.41 -23.00
N ALA A 29 -28.79 -6.88 -23.76
CA ALA A 29 -29.15 -8.29 -23.79
C ALA A 29 -27.99 -9.18 -24.29
N ALA A 30 -27.22 -8.71 -25.27
CA ALA A 30 -26.03 -9.40 -25.76
C ALA A 30 -24.93 -9.50 -24.70
N TYR A 31 -24.66 -8.41 -23.97
CA TYR A 31 -23.71 -8.41 -22.85
C TYR A 31 -24.19 -9.27 -21.68
N ASP A 32 -25.48 -9.22 -21.32
CA ASP A 32 -26.06 -10.05 -20.26
C ASP A 32 -25.98 -11.54 -20.60
N ALA A 33 -26.28 -11.91 -21.84
CA ALA A 33 -26.13 -13.28 -22.32
C ALA A 33 -24.66 -13.76 -22.27
N ALA A 34 -23.71 -12.89 -22.63
CA ALA A 34 -22.28 -13.21 -22.56
C ALA A 34 -21.81 -13.46 -21.11
N ILE A 35 -22.36 -12.70 -20.16
CA ILE A 35 -22.09 -12.84 -18.72
C ILE A 35 -22.71 -14.15 -18.18
N GLU A 36 -23.97 -14.45 -18.52
CA GLU A 36 -24.65 -15.69 -18.10
C GLU A 36 -23.95 -16.95 -18.62
N LEU A 37 -23.46 -16.91 -19.86
CA LEU A 37 -22.72 -18.01 -20.47
C LEU A 37 -21.31 -18.19 -19.89
N LYS A 38 -20.86 -17.29 -19.01
CA LYS A 38 -19.50 -17.24 -18.42
C LYS A 38 -18.37 -17.20 -19.47
N VAL A 39 -18.64 -16.61 -20.64
CA VAL A 39 -17.67 -16.42 -21.73
C VAL A 39 -17.09 -15.00 -21.71
N ALA A 40 -17.68 -14.11 -20.90
CA ALA A 40 -17.22 -12.74 -20.76
C ALA A 40 -15.76 -12.68 -20.32
N THR A 41 -14.98 -11.83 -21.01
CA THR A 41 -13.64 -11.46 -20.58
C THR A 41 -13.69 -10.20 -19.72
N PRO A 42 -12.70 -9.95 -18.85
CA PRO A 42 -12.64 -8.70 -18.08
C PRO A 42 -12.71 -7.44 -18.94
N GLN A 43 -12.09 -7.47 -20.13
CA GLN A 43 -12.11 -6.36 -21.09
C GLN A 43 -13.52 -6.09 -21.65
N MET A 44 -14.28 -7.13 -21.99
CA MET A 44 -15.68 -6.97 -22.42
C MET A 44 -16.54 -6.33 -21.33
N LEU A 45 -16.30 -6.66 -20.06
CA LEU A 45 -17.05 -6.08 -18.95
C LEU A 45 -16.69 -4.60 -18.73
N LEU A 46 -15.41 -4.24 -18.91
CA LEU A 46 -14.96 -2.85 -18.89
C LEU A 46 -15.58 -2.05 -20.04
N ASN A 47 -15.61 -2.60 -21.26
CA ASN A 47 -16.24 -1.97 -22.42
C ASN A 47 -17.75 -1.79 -22.21
N TYR A 48 -18.44 -2.81 -21.67
CA TYR A 48 -19.86 -2.71 -21.36
C TYR A 48 -20.15 -1.61 -20.35
N ALA A 49 -19.35 -1.51 -19.29
CA ALA A 49 -19.49 -0.45 -18.31
C ALA A 49 -19.20 0.93 -18.90
N ALA A 50 -18.19 1.07 -19.77
CA ALA A 50 -17.91 2.31 -20.48
C ALA A 50 -19.07 2.75 -21.38
N LEU A 51 -19.66 1.82 -22.14
CA LEU A 51 -20.83 2.07 -22.98
C LEU A 51 -22.04 2.56 -22.15
N LEU A 52 -22.28 1.94 -20.99
CA LEU A 52 -23.34 2.35 -20.07
C LEU A 52 -23.06 3.73 -19.45
N GLU A 53 -21.80 4.07 -19.17
CA GLU A 53 -21.38 5.39 -18.71
C GLU A 53 -21.63 6.48 -19.76
N GLU A 54 -21.24 6.26 -21.02
CA GLU A 54 -21.48 7.20 -22.12
C GLU A 54 -22.96 7.55 -22.28
N ARG A 55 -23.81 6.53 -22.08
CA ARG A 55 -25.27 6.65 -22.17
C ARG A 55 -25.93 7.09 -20.86
N ARG A 56 -25.13 7.44 -19.83
CA ARG A 56 -25.52 7.96 -18.50
C ARG A 56 -26.29 6.98 -17.60
N TYR A 57 -26.23 5.67 -17.87
CA TYR A 57 -26.83 4.63 -17.03
C TYR A 57 -25.87 4.13 -15.95
N PHE A 58 -25.56 5.00 -14.99
CA PHE A 58 -24.52 4.73 -13.97
C PHE A 58 -24.88 3.59 -12.99
N GLU A 59 -26.14 3.47 -12.57
CA GLU A 59 -26.53 2.41 -11.62
C GLU A 59 -26.46 1.01 -12.25
N GLU A 60 -26.78 0.90 -13.53
CA GLU A 60 -26.62 -0.34 -14.28
C GLU A 60 -25.13 -0.66 -14.48
N ALA A 61 -24.31 0.33 -14.82
CA ALA A 61 -22.86 0.15 -14.91
C ALA A 61 -22.27 -0.42 -13.60
N PHE A 62 -22.74 0.04 -12.44
CA PHE A 62 -22.31 -0.51 -11.15
C PHE A 62 -22.79 -1.94 -10.91
N ARG A 63 -24.01 -2.31 -11.32
CA ARG A 63 -24.45 -3.72 -11.27
C ARG A 63 -23.59 -4.62 -12.15
N VAL A 64 -23.15 -4.11 -13.30
CA VAL A 64 -22.23 -4.83 -14.18
C VAL A 64 -20.88 -5.05 -13.50
N TYR A 65 -20.34 -4.03 -12.83
CA TYR A 65 -19.12 -4.19 -12.03
C TYR A 65 -19.29 -5.19 -10.88
N GLU A 66 -20.38 -5.14 -10.12
CA GLU A 66 -20.68 -6.09 -9.04
C GLU A 66 -20.78 -7.54 -9.55
N ARG A 67 -21.45 -7.74 -10.70
CA ARG A 67 -21.49 -9.06 -11.37
C ARG A 67 -20.12 -9.49 -11.85
N GLY A 68 -19.31 -8.57 -12.38
CA GLY A 68 -17.95 -8.84 -12.82
C GLY A 68 -17.06 -9.32 -11.68
N VAL A 69 -17.10 -8.64 -10.54
CA VAL A 69 -16.35 -9.01 -9.33
C VAL A 69 -16.78 -10.39 -8.82
N ALA A 70 -18.07 -10.75 -8.89
CA ALA A 70 -18.55 -12.06 -8.45
C ALA A 70 -18.14 -13.23 -9.37
N ILE A 71 -17.92 -12.94 -10.66
CA ILE A 71 -17.61 -13.97 -11.68
C ILE A 71 -16.12 -14.21 -11.81
N PHE A 72 -15.32 -13.15 -11.73
CA PHE A 72 -13.87 -13.24 -11.89
C PHE A 72 -13.19 -13.43 -10.52
N SER A 73 -12.01 -14.05 -10.52
CA SER A 73 -11.13 -14.14 -9.36
C SER A 73 -9.81 -13.42 -9.64
N PHE A 74 -9.07 -13.06 -8.58
CA PHE A 74 -7.72 -12.50 -8.73
C PHE A 74 -6.84 -13.41 -9.60
N PRO A 75 -5.95 -12.87 -10.47
CA PRO A 75 -5.56 -11.46 -10.64
C PRO A 75 -6.40 -10.54 -11.57
N HIS A 76 -7.29 -11.08 -12.40
CA HIS A 76 -8.00 -10.28 -13.43
C HIS A 76 -9.06 -9.31 -12.87
N VAL A 77 -9.47 -9.52 -11.62
CA VAL A 77 -10.43 -8.68 -10.88
C VAL A 77 -9.84 -7.31 -10.50
N ARG A 78 -8.51 -7.18 -10.49
CA ARG A 78 -7.82 -5.93 -10.13
C ARG A 78 -8.26 -4.76 -11.00
N ASP A 79 -8.21 -4.93 -12.31
CA ASP A 79 -8.46 -3.82 -13.25
C ASP A 79 -9.94 -3.41 -13.20
N ILE A 80 -10.84 -4.38 -12.96
CA ILE A 80 -12.27 -4.16 -12.73
C ILE A 80 -12.49 -3.33 -11.46
N TRP A 81 -11.85 -3.69 -10.34
CA TRP A 81 -11.94 -2.91 -9.11
C TRP A 81 -11.35 -1.51 -9.24
N LEU A 82 -10.18 -1.36 -9.88
CA LEU A 82 -9.55 -0.05 -10.06
C LEU A 82 -10.43 0.88 -10.89
N ALA A 83 -11.01 0.37 -11.98
CA ALA A 83 -11.97 1.10 -12.79
C ALA A 83 -13.22 1.44 -11.96
N TYR A 84 -13.85 0.45 -11.34
CA TYR A 84 -15.07 0.63 -10.56
C TYR A 84 -14.89 1.67 -9.44
N LEU A 85 -13.85 1.52 -8.62
CA LEU A 85 -13.55 2.44 -7.52
C LEU A 85 -13.28 3.86 -8.04
N SER A 86 -12.45 4.02 -9.08
CA SER A 86 -12.15 5.35 -9.63
C SER A 86 -13.38 6.08 -10.17
N LYS A 87 -14.29 5.34 -10.81
CA LYS A 87 -15.54 5.89 -11.36
C LYS A 87 -16.55 6.20 -10.27
N PHE A 88 -16.61 5.34 -9.26
CA PHE A 88 -17.47 5.55 -8.10
C PHE A 88 -17.05 6.79 -7.31
N THR A 89 -15.75 6.95 -7.02
CA THR A 89 -15.23 8.11 -6.27
C THR A 89 -15.39 9.41 -7.05
N ALA A 90 -15.06 9.43 -8.35
CA ALA A 90 -15.22 10.62 -9.19
C ALA A 90 -16.67 11.14 -9.25
N ARG A 91 -17.67 10.25 -9.10
CA ARG A 91 -19.08 10.61 -9.22
C ARG A 91 -19.79 10.86 -7.89
N TYR A 92 -19.49 10.05 -6.87
CA TYR A 92 -20.21 10.01 -5.59
C TYR A 92 -19.42 10.54 -4.41
N GLY A 93 -18.20 11.06 -4.63
CA GLY A 93 -17.22 11.49 -3.61
C GLY A 93 -17.81 11.97 -2.28
N GLY A 94 -18.80 12.87 -2.27
CA GLY A 94 -19.43 13.33 -1.02
C GLY A 94 -20.83 12.79 -0.68
N LYS A 95 -21.55 12.15 -1.61
CA LYS A 95 -23.01 11.87 -1.44
C LYS A 95 -23.34 10.50 -0.84
N LYS A 96 -22.52 9.49 -1.07
CA LYS A 96 -22.77 8.11 -0.63
C LYS A 96 -21.50 7.46 -0.07
N LEU A 97 -20.92 8.09 0.95
CA LEU A 97 -19.67 7.64 1.57
C LEU A 97 -19.75 6.24 2.17
N GLU A 98 -20.84 5.91 2.87
CA GLU A 98 -21.00 4.57 3.46
C GLU A 98 -20.99 3.47 2.38
N ARG A 99 -21.67 3.69 1.26
CA ARG A 99 -21.62 2.74 0.13
C ARG A 99 -20.21 2.65 -0.47
N ALA A 100 -19.47 3.75 -0.51
CA ALA A 100 -18.07 3.73 -0.94
C ALA A 100 -17.23 2.87 0.01
N ARG A 101 -17.41 3.04 1.33
CA ARG A 101 -16.72 2.27 2.37
C ARG A 101 -16.98 0.78 2.21
N ASP A 102 -18.25 0.37 2.16
CA ASP A 102 -18.62 -1.03 1.95
C ASP A 102 -17.94 -1.63 0.72
N LEU A 103 -17.85 -0.83 -0.35
CA LEU A 103 -17.23 -1.24 -1.60
C LEU A 103 -15.71 -1.40 -1.48
N TYR A 104 -15.04 -0.45 -0.83
CA TYR A 104 -13.61 -0.54 -0.53
C TYR A 104 -13.31 -1.68 0.45
N GLU A 105 -14.18 -1.96 1.42
CA GLU A 105 -14.03 -3.08 2.34
C GLU A 105 -14.13 -4.42 1.62
N GLN A 106 -15.09 -4.56 0.69
CA GLN A 106 -15.19 -5.74 -0.17
C GLN A 106 -13.95 -5.91 -1.05
N ALA A 107 -13.45 -4.82 -1.63
CA ALA A 107 -12.22 -4.86 -2.43
C ALA A 107 -11.02 -5.29 -1.58
N CYS A 108 -10.84 -4.70 -0.40
CA CYS A 108 -9.76 -5.03 0.53
C CYS A 108 -9.85 -6.46 1.07
N ALA A 109 -11.06 -7.00 1.28
CA ALA A 109 -11.26 -8.39 1.68
C ALA A 109 -11.00 -9.38 0.54
N ALA A 110 -11.26 -8.98 -0.71
CA ALA A 110 -11.03 -9.82 -1.87
C ALA A 110 -9.55 -9.93 -2.25
N VAL A 111 -8.72 -8.94 -1.89
CA VAL A 111 -7.29 -8.95 -2.19
C VAL A 111 -6.55 -9.97 -1.30
N PRO A 112 -5.80 -10.92 -1.89
CA PRO A 112 -4.93 -11.81 -1.11
C PRO A 112 -3.86 -11.02 -0.35
N VAL A 113 -3.67 -11.35 0.92
CA VAL A 113 -2.67 -10.72 1.80
C VAL A 113 -1.27 -10.90 1.19
N GLY A 114 -0.51 -9.81 1.06
CA GLY A 114 0.85 -9.84 0.51
C GLY A 114 0.96 -9.65 -1.02
N SER A 115 -0.11 -9.27 -1.72
CA SER A 115 0.00 -8.75 -3.09
C SER A 115 0.39 -7.26 -3.09
N ASP A 116 1.26 -6.84 -4.01
CA ASP A 116 1.57 -5.43 -4.29
C ASP A 116 0.31 -4.63 -4.63
N ASP A 117 -0.73 -5.29 -5.15
CA ASP A 117 -2.00 -4.67 -5.48
C ASP A 117 -2.74 -4.15 -4.24
N ALA A 118 -2.52 -4.75 -3.06
CA ALA A 118 -3.15 -4.32 -1.81
C ALA A 118 -2.81 -2.86 -1.49
N LYS A 119 -1.54 -2.47 -1.69
CA LYS A 119 -1.05 -1.10 -1.49
C LYS A 119 -1.90 -0.10 -2.27
N THR A 120 -2.15 -0.36 -3.55
CA THR A 120 -2.92 0.56 -4.41
C THR A 120 -4.35 0.75 -3.91
N PHE A 121 -5.02 -0.32 -3.49
CA PHE A 121 -6.39 -0.24 -2.97
C PHE A 121 -6.47 0.50 -1.64
N PHE A 122 -5.59 0.17 -0.69
CA PHE A 122 -5.57 0.84 0.61
C PHE A 122 -5.20 2.33 0.51
N LEU A 123 -4.25 2.69 -0.36
CA LEU A 123 -3.88 4.09 -0.57
C LEU A 123 -5.02 4.89 -1.20
N ARG A 124 -5.74 4.30 -2.16
CA ARG A 124 -6.93 4.93 -2.74
C ARG A 124 -8.07 5.05 -1.73
N TYR A 125 -8.23 4.06 -0.85
CA TYR A 125 -9.26 4.10 0.18
C TYR A 125 -8.95 5.20 1.20
N ALA A 126 -7.70 5.29 1.65
CA ALA A 126 -7.28 6.33 2.57
C ALA A 126 -7.42 7.73 1.95
N ALA A 127 -7.06 7.92 0.68
CA ALA A 127 -7.26 9.20 -0.03
C ALA A 127 -8.74 9.61 -0.07
N LEU A 128 -9.66 8.66 -0.28
CA LEU A 128 -11.10 8.95 -0.23
C LEU A 128 -11.53 9.41 1.17
N GLU A 129 -11.07 8.73 2.23
CA GLU A 129 -11.40 9.10 3.61
C GLU A 129 -10.77 10.43 4.02
N GLU A 130 -9.62 10.81 3.46
CA GLU A 130 -9.01 12.13 3.67
C GLU A 130 -9.81 13.25 3.00
N GLU A 131 -10.29 13.04 1.77
CA GLU A 131 -11.01 14.07 1.01
C GLU A 131 -12.45 14.29 1.49
N HIS A 132 -13.12 13.23 1.94
CA HIS A 132 -14.55 13.25 2.20
C HIS A 132 -14.97 12.64 3.54
N GLY A 133 -14.07 11.91 4.19
CA GLY A 133 -14.36 11.15 5.39
C GLY A 133 -13.89 11.81 6.68
N LEU A 134 -13.69 10.97 7.69
CA LEU A 134 -13.17 11.36 8.99
C LEU A 134 -11.71 10.93 9.07
N LEU A 135 -10.83 11.85 9.51
CA LEU A 135 -9.40 11.57 9.70
C LEU A 135 -9.14 10.34 10.57
N ARG A 136 -9.98 10.05 11.57
CA ARG A 136 -9.85 8.85 12.40
C ARG A 136 -10.03 7.55 11.61
N HIS A 137 -10.96 7.53 10.65
CA HIS A 137 -11.13 6.38 9.77
C HIS A 137 -9.96 6.24 8.81
N ALA A 138 -9.48 7.34 8.22
CA ALA A 138 -8.28 7.33 7.38
C ALA A 138 -7.08 6.71 8.11
N MET A 139 -6.83 7.09 9.38
CA MET A 139 -5.74 6.48 10.16
C MET A 139 -5.96 4.99 10.43
N SER A 140 -7.20 4.56 10.71
CA SER A 140 -7.51 3.14 10.86
C SER A 140 -7.29 2.35 9.56
N VAL A 141 -7.55 2.96 8.40
CA VAL A 141 -7.30 2.35 7.09
C VAL A 141 -5.80 2.21 6.86
N TYR A 142 -5.00 3.22 7.21
CA TYR A 142 -3.55 3.13 7.14
C TYR A 142 -2.97 2.05 8.06
N ASP A 143 -3.44 1.92 9.30
CA ASP A 143 -3.01 0.82 10.20
C ASP A 143 -3.39 -0.57 9.67
N ARG A 144 -4.54 -0.70 9.01
CA ARG A 144 -4.90 -1.95 8.31
C ARG A 144 -3.99 -2.20 7.11
N ALA A 145 -3.64 -1.16 6.37
CA ALA A 145 -2.78 -1.24 5.20
C ALA A 145 -1.38 -1.76 5.54
N THR A 146 -0.79 -1.31 6.65
CA THR A 146 0.55 -1.73 7.08
C THR A 146 0.63 -3.24 7.37
N ARG A 147 -0.47 -3.83 7.84
CA ARG A 147 -0.58 -5.28 8.11
C ARG A 147 -0.82 -6.10 6.84
N ALA A 148 -1.62 -5.58 5.92
CA ALA A 148 -2.05 -6.30 4.72
C ALA A 148 -1.00 -6.29 3.58
N VAL A 149 -0.13 -5.28 3.55
CA VAL A 149 0.84 -5.06 2.47
C VAL A 149 2.07 -5.98 2.61
N ALA A 150 2.63 -6.35 1.45
CA ALA A 150 3.84 -7.16 1.33
C ALA A 150 5.04 -6.51 2.04
N PRO A 151 5.95 -7.30 2.65
CA PRO A 151 7.05 -6.77 3.45
C PRO A 151 7.98 -5.80 2.70
N GLY A 152 8.14 -5.96 1.38
CA GLY A 152 8.94 -5.04 0.55
C GLY A 152 8.33 -3.66 0.39
N ASP A 153 7.00 -3.55 0.44
CA ASP A 153 6.25 -2.32 0.20
C ASP A 153 5.77 -1.63 1.48
N ARG A 154 5.85 -2.31 2.63
CA ARG A 154 5.45 -1.77 3.94
C ARG A 154 6.15 -0.45 4.26
N TYR A 155 7.43 -0.32 3.91
CA TYR A 155 8.18 0.92 4.15
C TYR A 155 7.53 2.13 3.47
N ALA A 156 7.13 1.99 2.21
CA ALA A 156 6.48 3.08 1.47
C ALA A 156 5.14 3.47 2.10
N VAL A 157 4.37 2.50 2.58
CA VAL A 157 3.09 2.73 3.26
C VAL A 157 3.30 3.45 4.59
N TYR A 158 4.29 3.03 5.39
CA TYR A 158 4.63 3.71 6.64
C TYR A 158 5.08 5.16 6.43
N LEU A 159 5.90 5.42 5.41
CA LEU A 159 6.33 6.78 5.10
C LEU A 159 5.14 7.69 4.76
N GLN A 160 4.20 7.19 3.95
CA GLN A 160 3.01 7.95 3.60
C GLN A 160 2.08 8.12 4.81
N TYR A 161 1.88 7.07 5.60
CA TYR A 161 1.07 7.12 6.83
C TYR A 161 1.63 8.14 7.82
N LEU A 162 2.94 8.17 8.02
CA LEU A 162 3.61 9.15 8.86
C LEU A 162 3.40 10.57 8.37
N GLN A 163 3.65 10.85 7.08
CA GLN A 163 3.46 12.18 6.52
C GLN A 163 2.02 12.68 6.75
N ARG A 164 1.02 11.82 6.50
CA ARG A 164 -0.39 12.17 6.69
C ARG A 164 -0.76 12.34 8.16
N ALA A 165 -0.19 11.53 9.05
CA ALA A 165 -0.39 11.67 10.48
C ALA A 165 0.23 12.97 11.04
N GLU A 166 1.41 13.37 10.55
CA GLU A 166 2.03 14.67 10.89
C GLU A 166 1.16 15.84 10.43
N GLU A 167 0.63 15.78 9.20
CA GLU A 167 -0.28 16.80 8.65
C GLU A 167 -1.60 16.92 9.43
N ALA A 168 -2.16 15.78 9.88
CA ALA A 168 -3.47 15.74 10.52
C ALA A 168 -3.48 16.03 12.03
N TYR A 169 -2.51 15.47 12.77
CA TYR A 169 -2.50 15.50 14.25
C TYR A 169 -1.22 16.09 14.83
N GLY A 170 -0.23 16.40 13.99
CA GLY A 170 1.08 16.87 14.43
C GLY A 170 2.01 15.74 14.88
N ALA A 171 3.26 16.12 15.13
CA ALA A 171 4.38 15.21 15.40
C ALA A 171 4.26 14.37 16.69
N THR A 172 3.37 14.73 17.62
CA THR A 172 3.20 13.97 18.87
C THR A 172 2.49 12.63 18.65
N HIS A 173 1.58 12.56 17.69
CA HIS A 173 0.78 11.36 17.39
C HIS A 173 1.48 10.37 16.47
N THR A 174 2.65 10.70 15.91
CA THR A 174 3.41 9.79 15.03
C THR A 174 4.28 8.80 15.77
N ARG A 175 4.54 9.02 17.07
CA ARG A 175 5.30 8.11 17.95
C ARG A 175 4.84 6.64 17.89
N PRO A 176 3.56 6.32 18.16
CA PRO A 176 3.09 4.93 18.11
C PRO A 176 3.20 4.33 16.70
N ILE A 177 3.15 5.16 15.64
CA ILE A 177 3.30 4.71 14.26
C ILE A 177 4.76 4.31 13.99
N PHE A 178 5.73 5.07 14.50
CA PHE A 178 7.14 4.73 14.41
C PHE A 178 7.46 3.45 15.18
N GLU A 179 6.95 3.30 16.40
CA GLU A 179 7.12 2.08 17.20
C GLU A 179 6.53 0.86 16.49
N ALA A 180 5.28 0.95 16.00
CA ALA A 180 4.64 -0.13 15.26
C ALA A 180 5.41 -0.51 13.97
N ALA A 181 6.02 0.47 13.30
CA ALA A 181 6.83 0.22 12.12
C ALA A 181 8.15 -0.50 12.45
N ILE A 182 8.76 -0.21 13.59
CA ILE A 182 9.96 -0.91 14.09
C ILE A 182 9.60 -2.36 14.47
N GLU A 183 8.50 -2.56 15.19
CA GLU A 183 8.00 -3.89 15.58
C GLU A 183 7.60 -4.74 14.37
N ALA A 184 7.14 -4.12 13.29
CA ALA A 184 6.73 -4.80 12.06
C ALA A 184 7.88 -5.52 11.32
N GLY A 185 9.13 -5.36 11.77
CA GLY A 185 10.27 -6.15 11.29
C GLY A 185 10.67 -5.81 9.85
N LEU A 186 10.80 -4.53 9.54
CA LEU A 186 11.29 -4.05 8.25
C LEU A 186 12.75 -4.49 8.00
N PRO A 187 13.18 -4.62 6.73
CA PRO A 187 14.58 -4.88 6.40
C PRO A 187 15.52 -3.86 7.08
N GLY A 188 16.63 -4.33 7.65
CA GLY A 188 17.61 -3.53 8.39
C GLY A 188 17.91 -2.12 7.83
N PRO A 189 18.21 -1.94 6.53
CA PRO A 189 18.48 -0.60 5.98
C PRO A 189 17.25 0.32 5.96
N GLN A 190 16.03 -0.22 5.81
CA GLN A 190 14.80 0.56 5.83
C GLN A 190 14.43 0.98 7.25
N THR A 191 14.61 0.07 8.23
CA THR A 191 14.44 0.36 9.66
C THR A 191 15.38 1.48 10.10
N ALA A 192 16.65 1.44 9.68
CA ALA A 192 17.62 2.49 9.97
C ALA A 192 17.18 3.88 9.48
N GLN A 193 16.69 3.97 8.23
CA GLN A 193 16.19 5.22 7.67
C GLN A 193 14.95 5.74 8.44
N LEU A 194 14.08 4.83 8.85
CA LEU A 194 12.91 5.18 9.62
C LEU A 194 13.28 5.72 11.02
N CYS A 195 14.20 5.04 11.71
CA CYS A 195 14.71 5.50 13.01
C CYS A 195 15.40 6.86 12.91
N LEU A 196 16.12 7.15 11.81
CA LEU A 196 16.70 8.47 11.59
C LEU A 196 15.63 9.56 11.47
N LYS A 197 14.55 9.30 10.73
CA LYS A 197 13.40 10.23 10.65
C LYS A 197 12.75 10.40 12.02
N TYR A 198 12.61 9.31 12.78
CA TYR A 198 12.04 9.35 14.11
C TYR A 198 12.88 10.18 15.09
N ALA A 199 14.21 10.00 15.08
CA ALA A 199 15.13 10.78 15.89
C ALA A 199 15.15 12.26 15.50
N ALA A 200 15.05 12.59 14.20
CA ALA A 200 14.95 13.97 13.74
C ALA A 200 13.65 14.66 14.21
N MET A 201 12.53 13.93 14.20
CA MET A 201 11.25 14.40 14.71
C MET A 201 11.30 14.66 16.23
N GLU A 202 11.80 13.70 17.02
CA GLU A 202 11.94 13.87 18.48
C GLU A 202 12.92 14.99 18.84
N ARG A 203 13.97 15.19 18.04
CA ARG A 203 14.87 16.35 18.17
C ARG A 203 14.12 17.66 17.93
N ALA A 204 13.25 17.73 16.92
CA ALA A 204 12.45 18.92 16.66
C ALA A 204 11.44 19.22 17.78
N LEU A 205 10.97 18.18 18.48
CA LEU A 205 10.14 18.31 19.69
C LEU A 205 10.93 18.66 20.97
N GLY A 206 12.27 18.60 20.93
CA GLY A 206 13.15 18.88 22.08
C GLY A 206 13.45 17.69 22.98
N GLU A 207 12.98 16.49 22.64
CA GLU A 207 13.14 15.25 23.43
C GLU A 207 14.46 14.54 23.07
N VAL A 208 15.58 15.13 23.51
CA VAL A 208 16.94 14.67 23.16
C VAL A 208 17.23 13.25 23.66
N ASP A 209 16.77 12.90 24.86
CA ASP A 209 17.06 11.59 25.44
C ASP A 209 16.35 10.44 24.70
N ARG A 210 15.14 10.70 24.19
CA ARG A 210 14.42 9.74 23.34
C ARG A 210 15.08 9.61 21.98
N ALA A 211 15.45 10.73 21.36
CA ALA A 211 16.20 10.73 20.10
C ALA A 211 17.50 9.90 20.22
N ARG A 212 18.21 10.01 21.34
CA ARG A 212 19.40 9.20 21.62
C ARG A 212 19.08 7.71 21.74
N ALA A 213 18.04 7.34 22.49
CA ALA A 213 17.63 5.93 22.63
C ALA A 213 17.28 5.30 21.26
N ILE A 214 16.62 6.05 20.39
CA ILE A 214 16.27 5.62 19.02
C ILE A 214 17.53 5.43 18.16
N LEU A 215 18.52 6.33 18.26
CA LEU A 215 19.79 6.19 17.54
C LEU A 215 20.58 4.97 18.02
N VAL A 216 20.57 4.68 19.32
CA VAL A 216 21.16 3.44 19.87
C VAL A 216 20.46 2.21 19.30
N HIS A 217 19.13 2.20 19.24
CA HIS A 217 18.39 1.11 18.62
C HIS A 217 18.70 0.95 17.13
N ALA A 218 18.73 2.05 16.37
CA ALA A 218 19.07 2.05 14.95
C ALA A 218 20.48 1.51 14.67
N SER A 219 21.43 1.77 15.58
CA SER A 219 22.82 1.33 15.42
C SER A 219 22.99 -0.19 15.31
N GLN A 220 22.07 -0.97 15.89
CA GLN A 220 22.08 -2.44 15.80
C GLN A 220 21.85 -2.95 14.37
N PHE A 221 21.23 -2.13 13.52
CA PHE A 221 20.91 -2.47 12.12
C PHE A 221 21.83 -1.76 11.12
N CYS A 222 22.76 -0.94 11.60
CA CYS A 222 23.60 -0.07 10.79
C CYS A 222 25.08 -0.49 10.84
N ASP A 223 25.52 -1.18 9.81
CA ASP A 223 26.92 -1.49 9.59
C ASP A 223 27.79 -0.22 9.51
N PRO A 224 28.76 0.00 10.43
CA PRO A 224 29.63 1.18 10.41
C PRO A 224 30.46 1.34 9.13
N ARG A 225 30.63 0.27 8.35
CA ARG A 225 31.39 0.28 7.10
C ARG A 225 30.56 0.67 5.88
N VAL A 226 29.26 0.45 5.93
CA VAL A 226 28.34 0.66 4.81
C VAL A 226 27.53 1.94 5.02
N SER A 227 27.10 2.22 6.25
CA SER A 227 26.26 3.36 6.59
C SER A 227 27.01 4.47 7.33
N ASN A 228 28.12 4.98 6.76
CA ASN A 228 28.86 6.10 7.35
C ASN A 228 28.00 7.35 7.59
N LYS A 229 27.03 7.62 6.70
CA LYS A 229 26.11 8.76 6.82
C LYS A 229 25.29 8.74 8.12
N PHE A 230 24.90 7.56 8.60
CA PHE A 230 24.18 7.40 9.87
C PHE A 230 25.06 7.83 11.05
N TRP A 231 26.31 7.35 11.08
CA TRP A 231 27.26 7.65 12.14
C TRP A 231 27.70 9.13 12.14
N GLU A 232 27.79 9.75 10.98
CA GLU A 232 28.03 11.19 10.85
C GLU A 232 26.87 12.01 11.43
N GLN A 233 25.62 11.64 11.12
CA GLN A 233 24.44 12.31 11.66
C GLN A 233 24.32 12.14 13.18
N TRP A 234 24.62 10.95 13.71
CA TRP A 234 24.66 10.75 15.16
C TRP A 234 25.80 11.56 15.82
N ARG A 235 26.96 11.66 15.16
CA ARG A 235 28.05 12.52 15.65
C ARG A 235 27.65 13.99 15.71
N GLU A 236 27.02 14.51 14.67
CA GLU A 236 26.51 15.88 14.65
C GLU A 236 25.43 16.12 15.71
N PHE A 237 24.59 15.12 15.98
CA PHE A 237 23.61 15.17 17.05
C PHE A 237 24.26 15.29 18.44
N GLU A 238 25.24 14.42 18.76
CA GLU A 238 25.93 14.47 20.05
C GLU A 238 26.81 15.72 20.20
N LEU A 239 27.37 16.26 19.11
CA LEU A 239 28.10 17.54 19.15
C LEU A 239 27.19 18.72 19.47
N ALA A 240 25.94 18.69 19.01
CA ALA A 240 25.01 19.79 19.22
C ALA A 240 24.25 19.70 20.55
N HIS A 241 23.97 18.50 21.07
CA HIS A 241 23.06 18.28 22.21
C HIS A 241 23.66 17.38 23.30
N GLY A 242 24.88 16.88 23.12
CA GLY A 242 25.52 15.89 24.00
C GLY A 242 26.60 16.47 24.91
N ASN A 243 27.11 15.58 25.77
CA ASN A 243 28.20 15.82 26.71
C ASN A 243 29.39 14.92 26.35
N PRO A 244 30.61 15.19 26.87
CA PRO A 244 31.79 14.35 26.58
C PRO A 244 31.61 12.87 26.92
N GLU A 245 30.80 12.54 27.94
CA GLU A 245 30.50 11.15 28.31
C GLU A 245 29.53 10.48 27.32
N THR A 246 28.49 11.18 26.85
CA THR A 246 27.55 10.62 25.85
C THR A 246 28.24 10.39 24.51
N PHE A 247 29.20 11.25 24.16
CA PHE A 247 30.05 11.06 22.98
C PHE A 247 30.95 9.82 23.09
N LYS A 248 31.55 9.57 24.26
CA LYS A 248 32.34 8.35 24.52
C LYS A 248 31.47 7.09 24.44
N ASP A 249 30.25 7.15 24.97
CA ASP A 249 29.32 6.03 24.92
C ASP A 249 28.89 5.72 23.48
N MET A 250 28.65 6.74 22.65
CA MET A 250 28.41 6.54 21.22
C MET A 250 29.58 5.86 20.52
N MET A 251 30.82 6.28 20.80
CA MET A 251 32.02 5.64 20.25
C MET A 251 32.18 4.18 20.71
N ARG A 252 31.86 3.88 21.98
CA ARG A 252 31.83 2.48 22.48
C ARG A 252 30.82 1.64 21.70
N ILE A 253 29.61 2.15 21.51
CA ILE A 253 28.56 1.45 20.75
C ILE A 253 28.99 1.24 19.30
N ARG A 254 29.63 2.24 18.67
CA ARG A 254 30.19 2.12 17.33
C ARG A 254 31.19 0.97 17.22
N HIS A 255 32.13 0.90 18.17
CA HIS A 255 33.13 -0.17 18.19
C HIS A 255 32.52 -1.55 18.48
N SER A 256 31.53 -1.64 19.38
CA SER A 256 30.85 -2.91 19.65
C SER A 256 30.05 -3.41 18.45
N VAL A 257 29.36 -2.51 17.75
CA VAL A 257 28.60 -2.84 16.54
C VAL A 257 29.55 -3.27 15.42
N GLU A 258 30.67 -2.58 15.22
CA GLU A 258 31.70 -3.00 14.25
C GLU A 258 32.26 -4.39 14.56
N ALA A 259 32.49 -4.70 15.85
CA ALA A 259 32.93 -6.02 16.28
C ALA A 259 31.86 -7.10 16.02
N GLN A 260 30.58 -6.82 16.27
CA GLN A 260 29.48 -7.75 16.02
C GLN A 260 29.31 -8.08 14.52
N PHE A 261 29.34 -7.07 13.65
CA PHE A 261 29.20 -7.29 12.22
C PHE A 261 30.43 -7.96 11.58
N SER A 262 31.63 -7.66 12.08
CA SER A 262 32.86 -8.35 11.62
C SER A 262 32.88 -9.84 12.04
N GLN A 263 32.39 -10.17 13.24
CA GLN A 263 32.20 -11.57 13.66
C GLN A 263 31.11 -12.28 12.84
N ALA A 264 29.96 -11.63 12.59
CA ALA A 264 28.87 -12.21 11.78
C ALA A 264 29.31 -12.51 10.34
N THR A 265 30.11 -11.62 9.74
CA THR A 265 30.69 -11.83 8.39
C THR A 265 31.67 -13.01 8.38
N PHE A 266 32.46 -13.20 9.43
CA PHE A 266 33.40 -14.30 9.55
C PHE A 266 32.70 -15.66 9.71
N VAL A 267 31.62 -15.72 10.49
CA VAL A 267 30.81 -16.94 10.68
C VAL A 267 30.09 -17.35 9.39
N ALA A 268 29.50 -16.39 8.66
CA ALA A 268 28.84 -16.68 7.38
C ALA A 268 29.83 -17.15 6.28
N GLY A 269 31.08 -16.70 6.32
CA GLY A 269 32.14 -17.17 5.41
C GLY A 269 32.73 -18.54 5.76
N GLY A 270 32.63 -18.97 7.02
CA GLY A 270 33.12 -20.27 7.49
C GLY A 270 32.23 -21.46 7.08
N ASP A 271 30.92 -21.24 6.96
CA ASP A 271 29.95 -22.28 6.60
C ASP A 271 29.89 -22.59 5.09
N ALA A 272 30.43 -21.70 4.25
CA ALA A 272 30.51 -21.90 2.80
C ALA A 272 31.77 -22.66 2.34
N GLY A 273 32.68 -23.00 3.26
CA GLY A 273 33.96 -23.67 2.96
C GLY A 273 34.04 -25.14 3.37
N GLY A 274 32.94 -25.71 3.88
CA GLY A 274 32.86 -27.11 4.33
C GLY A 274 31.84 -27.92 3.55
N GLY A 275 32.11 -28.17 2.26
CA GLY A 275 31.35 -29.06 1.39
C GLY A 275 32.27 -29.75 0.38
#